data_AF-J7RGU3-F1
#
_entry.id   AF-J7RGU3-F1
#
_cell.length_a   1.000
_cell.length_b   1.000
_cell.length_c   1.000
_cell.angle_alpha   90.00
_cell.angle_beta   90.00
_cell.angle_gamma   90.00
#
_symmetry.space_group_name_H-M   'P 1'
#
loop_
_entity.id
_entity.type
_entity.pdbx_description
1 polymer ?
#
loop_
_entity_poly.entity_id
_entity_poly.type
_entity_poly.pdbx_seq_one_letter_code
_entity_poly.pdbx_strand_id
1 'polypeptide(L)'
;MPRSVASLDSISLSSDNSYDIEEEERIAEQEWNESMAQLQQLVSFILLPILGRWLGRKWSYWAYARYLRFGLGKSFFLGEQR
;
A
#
# COMPACT_ATOMS: atom_id res chain seq x y z
N MET A 1 7.42 21.97 -56.58
CA MET A 1 7.94 21.75 -55.21
C MET A 1 7.74 23.05 -54.44
N PRO A 2 6.74 23.13 -53.57
CA PRO A 2 6.94 23.09 -52.10
C PRO A 2 5.91 22.12 -51.45
N ARG A 3 6.14 21.26 -50.45
CA ARG A 3 6.79 21.29 -49.12
C ARG A 3 6.13 22.27 -48.13
N SER A 4 5.75 21.71 -46.97
CA SER A 4 5.22 22.32 -45.73
C SER A 4 3.79 22.89 -45.69
N VAL A 5 2.78 22.01 -45.65
CA VAL A 5 1.48 22.29 -44.96
C VAL A 5 1.01 21.14 -44.05
N ALA A 6 1.72 20.01 -44.01
CA ALA A 6 1.32 18.83 -43.22
C ALA A 6 1.72 18.87 -41.73
N SER A 7 2.45 19.90 -41.27
CA SER A 7 2.99 19.97 -39.90
C SER A 7 2.17 20.83 -38.92
N LEU A 8 1.18 21.58 -39.41
CA LEU A 8 0.32 22.42 -38.55
C LEU A 8 -0.90 21.65 -38.01
N ASP A 9 -1.44 20.71 -38.78
CA ASP A 9 -2.59 19.88 -38.38
C ASP A 9 -2.20 18.87 -37.28
N SER A 10 -0.98 18.34 -37.35
CA SER A 10 -0.44 17.44 -36.32
C SER A 10 -0.18 18.13 -34.97
N ILE A 11 0.08 19.44 -34.94
CA ILE A 11 0.35 20.18 -33.70
C ILE A 11 -0.96 20.59 -32.99
N SER A 12 -2.03 20.81 -33.76
CA SER A 12 -3.37 21.11 -33.24
C SER A 12 -4.03 19.85 -32.66
N LEU A 13 -3.96 18.72 -33.38
CA LEU A 13 -4.40 17.41 -32.87
C LEU A 13 -3.52 16.94 -31.70
N SER A 14 -2.22 17.20 -31.71
CA SER A 14 -1.35 16.85 -30.59
C SER A 14 -1.58 17.69 -29.34
N SER A 15 -2.00 18.95 -29.46
CA SER A 15 -2.32 19.78 -28.29
C SER A 15 -3.65 19.37 -27.67
N ASP A 16 -4.68 19.16 -28.48
CA ASP A 16 -6.01 18.68 -28.03
C ASP A 16 -5.91 17.28 -27.40
N ASN A 17 -5.19 16.36 -28.05
CA ASN A 17 -4.95 15.01 -27.56
C ASN A 17 -3.98 14.97 -26.35
N SER A 18 -3.10 15.96 -26.18
CA SER A 18 -2.24 16.05 -24.98
C SER A 18 -3.03 16.47 -23.75
N TYR A 19 -3.98 17.40 -23.90
CA TYR A 19 -4.87 17.78 -22.79
C TYR A 19 -5.82 16.64 -22.42
N ASP A 20 -6.34 15.91 -23.42
CA ASP A 20 -7.18 14.73 -23.19
C ASP A 20 -6.40 13.59 -22.50
N ILE A 21 -5.16 13.30 -22.91
CA ILE A 21 -4.33 12.26 -22.25
C ILE A 21 -4.00 12.65 -20.80
N GLU A 22 -3.66 13.91 -20.53
CA GLU A 22 -3.42 14.38 -19.15
C GLU A 22 -4.69 14.37 -18.29
N GLU A 23 -5.87 14.52 -18.89
CA GLU A 23 -7.14 14.38 -18.19
C GLU A 23 -7.48 12.90 -17.92
N GLU A 24 -7.31 12.02 -18.91
CA GLU A 24 -7.47 10.57 -18.75
C GLU A 24 -6.51 9.98 -17.71
N GLU A 25 -5.24 10.40 -17.70
CA GLU A 25 -4.27 9.98 -16.68
C GLU A 25 -4.70 10.42 -15.27
N ARG A 26 -5.19 11.65 -15.12
CA ARG A 26 -5.70 12.15 -13.83
C ARG A 26 -6.95 11.41 -13.36
N ILE A 27 -7.83 11.03 -14.28
CA ILE A 27 -9.03 10.24 -13.98
C ILE A 27 -8.62 8.81 -13.58
N ALA A 28 -7.73 8.17 -14.33
CA ALA A 28 -7.23 6.83 -14.02
C ALA A 28 -6.52 6.77 -12.66
N GLU A 29 -5.79 7.82 -12.30
CA GLU A 29 -5.11 7.92 -11.01
C GLU A 29 -6.10 8.13 -9.85
N GLN A 30 -7.20 8.87 -10.08
CA GLN A 30 -8.31 8.96 -9.12
C GLN A 30 -9.02 7.61 -8.93
N GLU A 31 -9.37 6.93 -10.02
CA GLU A 31 -10.00 5.60 -9.98
C GLU A 31 -9.09 4.57 -9.29
N TRP A 32 -7.78 4.63 -9.54
CA TRP A 32 -6.79 3.80 -8.87
C TRP A 32 -6.81 4.03 -7.36
N ASN A 33 -6.79 5.29 -6.91
CA ASN A 33 -6.81 5.64 -5.50
C ASN A 33 -8.09 5.16 -4.80
N GLU A 34 -9.24 5.29 -5.46
CA GLU A 34 -10.52 4.78 -4.95
C GLU A 34 -10.51 3.25 -4.80
N SER A 35 -10.01 2.54 -5.81
CA SER A 35 -9.89 1.07 -5.78
C SER A 35 -8.95 0.60 -4.65
N MET A 36 -7.89 1.38 -4.38
CA MET A 36 -6.88 1.01 -3.39
C MET A 36 -7.34 1.26 -1.95
N ALA A 37 -8.09 2.33 -1.72
CA ALA A 37 -8.76 2.59 -0.44
C ALA A 37 -9.76 1.46 -0.10
N GLN A 38 -10.50 0.98 -1.11
CA GLN A 38 -11.46 -0.10 -0.93
C GLN A 38 -10.77 -1.45 -0.62
N LEU A 39 -9.66 -1.74 -1.31
CA LEU A 39 -8.83 -2.90 -1.01
C LEU A 39 -8.25 -2.86 0.41
N GLN A 40 -7.85 -1.68 0.90
CA GLN A 40 -7.33 -1.54 2.27
C GLN A 40 -8.35 -1.98 3.34
N GLN A 41 -9.64 -1.67 3.15
CA GLN A 41 -10.69 -2.12 4.05
C GLN A 41 -10.82 -3.65 4.05
N LEU A 42 -10.89 -4.26 2.87
CA LEU A 42 -11.00 -5.71 2.73
C LEU A 42 -9.76 -6.42 3.31
N VAL A 43 -8.57 -5.91 3.01
CA VAL A 43 -7.31 -6.40 3.57
C VAL A 43 -7.34 -6.31 5.07
N SER A 44 -7.82 -5.23 5.67
CA SER A 44 -7.91 -5.12 7.14
C SER A 44 -8.83 -6.19 7.74
N PHE A 45 -9.98 -6.43 7.14
CA PHE A 45 -10.92 -7.46 7.60
C PHE A 45 -10.39 -8.89 7.48
N ILE A 46 -9.47 -9.16 6.54
CA ILE A 46 -8.88 -10.50 6.34
C ILE A 46 -7.58 -10.64 7.13
N LEU A 47 -6.76 -9.60 7.14
CA LEU A 47 -5.42 -9.60 7.72
C LEU A 47 -5.49 -9.58 9.26
N LEU A 48 -6.40 -8.81 9.86
CA LEU A 48 -6.61 -8.80 11.30
C LEU A 48 -6.93 -10.19 11.89
N PRO A 49 -7.92 -10.96 11.39
CA PRO A 49 -8.22 -12.28 11.95
C PRO A 49 -7.13 -13.31 11.70
N ILE A 50 -6.43 -13.25 10.55
CA ILE A 50 -5.30 -14.16 10.27
C ILE A 50 -4.13 -13.86 11.21
N LEU A 51 -3.74 -12.58 11.29
CA LEU A 51 -2.64 -12.14 12.15
C LEU A 51 -2.98 -12.39 13.62
N GLY A 52 -4.24 -12.16 14.03
CA GLY A 52 -4.74 -12.46 15.36
C GLY A 52 -4.68 -13.95 15.71
N ARG A 53 -5.07 -14.85 14.80
CA ARG A 53 -4.91 -16.30 15.01
C ARG A 53 -3.45 -16.72 15.13
N TRP A 54 -2.59 -16.12 14.33
CA TRP A 54 -1.16 -16.47 14.30
C TRP A 54 -0.44 -15.96 15.55
N LEU A 55 -0.67 -14.69 15.92
CA LEU A 55 -0.21 -14.09 17.17
C LEU A 55 -0.78 -14.89 18.35
N GLY A 56 -2.09 -15.08 18.47
CA GLY A 56 -2.69 -15.75 19.63
C GLY A 56 -2.08 -17.13 19.95
N ARG A 57 -1.85 -17.98 18.95
CA ARG A 57 -1.28 -19.33 19.19
C ARG A 57 0.22 -19.29 19.45
N LYS A 58 1.00 -18.58 18.63
CA LYS A 58 2.46 -18.59 18.74
C LYS A 58 2.98 -17.68 19.86
N TRP A 59 2.35 -16.52 20.06
CA TRP A 59 2.72 -15.62 21.16
C TRP A 59 2.38 -16.17 22.53
N SER A 60 1.28 -16.94 22.69
CA SER A 60 0.94 -17.47 24.02
C SER A 60 2.04 -18.38 24.58
N TYR A 61 2.55 -19.31 23.76
CA TYR A 61 3.66 -20.16 24.17
C TYR A 61 4.96 -19.38 24.36
N TRP A 62 5.25 -18.42 23.48
CA TRP A 62 6.45 -17.59 23.59
C TRP A 62 6.43 -16.70 24.84
N ALA A 63 5.32 -16.01 25.09
CA ALA A 63 5.12 -15.14 26.24
C ALA A 63 5.14 -15.93 27.55
N TYR A 64 4.52 -17.12 27.59
CA TYR A 64 4.58 -18.00 28.75
C TYR A 64 5.99 -18.55 29.01
N ALA A 65 6.70 -18.99 27.97
CA ALA A 65 8.09 -19.43 28.12
C ALA A 65 9.00 -18.28 28.57
N ARG A 66 8.79 -17.06 28.04
CA ARG A 66 9.48 -15.84 28.46
C ARG A 66 9.15 -15.48 29.92
N TYR A 67 7.89 -15.63 30.32
CA TYR A 67 7.42 -15.38 31.68
C TYR A 67 8.08 -16.32 32.68
N LEU A 68 8.15 -17.62 32.37
CA LEU A 68 8.84 -18.61 33.20
C LEU A 68 10.34 -18.32 33.32
N ARG A 69 10.97 -17.78 32.28
CA ARG A 69 12.40 -17.44 32.27
C ARG A 69 12.75 -16.16 33.02
N PHE A 70 11.95 -15.11 32.91
CA PHE A 70 12.32 -13.75 33.37
C PHE A 70 11.41 -13.20 34.49
N GLY A 71 10.28 -13.84 34.80
CA GLY A 71 9.27 -13.34 35.73
C GLY A 71 8.57 -12.06 35.25
N LEU A 72 7.68 -11.49 36.07
CA LEU A 72 6.97 -10.21 35.82
C LEU A 72 7.82 -8.95 36.07
N GLY A 73 9.15 -9.09 36.08
CA GLY A 73 10.08 -7.99 36.38
C GLY A 73 10.50 -7.21 35.14
N LYS A 74 11.27 -6.13 35.34
CA LYS A 74 11.93 -5.35 34.26
C LYS A 74 12.76 -6.25 33.32
N SER A 75 13.22 -7.39 33.82
CA SER A 75 13.91 -8.47 33.11
C SER A 75 13.10 -9.06 31.94
N PHE A 76 11.76 -8.99 32.00
CA PHE A 76 10.89 -9.48 30.93
C PHE A 76 11.05 -8.65 29.64
N PHE A 77 11.07 -7.32 29.80
CA PHE A 77 11.12 -6.35 28.70
C PHE A 77 12.54 -5.95 28.30
N LEU A 78 13.46 -5.79 29.27
CA LEU A 78 14.83 -5.33 28.98
C LEU A 78 15.78 -6.47 28.57
N GLY A 79 15.37 -7.74 28.77
CA GLY A 79 16.26 -8.88 28.55
C GLY A 79 17.43 -8.89 29.55
N GLU A 80 18.08 -10.04 29.62
CA GLU A 80 19.25 -10.28 30.47
C GLU A 80 20.37 -9.29 30.08
N GLN A 81 20.51 -8.20 30.84
CA GLN A 81 21.74 -7.43 30.86
C GLN A 81 22.77 -8.34 31.55
N ARG A 82 23.62 -8.98 30.74
CA ARG A 82 24.82 -9.66 31.21
C ARG A 82 25.77 -8.67 31.87
#